data_AF-A0A7C1WMD3-F1
#
_entry.id   AF-A0A7C1WMD3-F1
#
_cell.length_a   1.000
_cell.length_b   1.000
_cell.length_c   1.000
_cell.angle_alpha   90.00
_cell.angle_beta   90.00
_cell.angle_gamma   90.00
#
_symmetry.space_group_name_H-M   'P 1'
#
loop_
_entity.id
_entity.type
_entity.pdbx_description
1 polymer ?
#
loop_
_entity_poly.entity_id
_entity_poly.type
_entity_poly.pdbx_seq_one_letter_code
_entity_poly.pdbx_strand_id
1 'polypeptide(L)'
;IRNQTSIIIVDFHAEATAEKRAMGWFLAGQVSAVLGTHTHIQTADEEILPGGTAYITDVGMCGAFDSVLGMKKDLSLRRLIEQVPIRLQPADTDIRLNGVLIDIDTITGQTVKIERLAIKEPGNAP
;
A
#
# COMPACT_ATOMS: atom_id res chain seq x y z
N ILE A 1 -16.48 0.19 -18.03
CA ILE A 1 -15.62 -0.86 -17.46
C ILE A 1 -16.44 -2.09 -17.05
N ARG A 2 -17.50 -1.96 -16.24
CA ARG A 2 -18.26 -3.13 -15.77
C ARG A 2 -18.94 -3.99 -16.85
N ASN A 3 -19.29 -3.40 -18.01
CA ASN A 3 -19.79 -4.17 -19.17
C ASN A 3 -18.70 -4.99 -19.89
N GLN A 4 -17.42 -4.82 -19.53
CA GLN A 4 -16.27 -5.50 -20.15
C GLN A 4 -15.59 -6.49 -19.18
N THR A 5 -15.60 -6.20 -17.88
CA THR A 5 -15.01 -7.05 -16.84
C THR A 5 -15.79 -6.93 -15.52
N SER A 6 -15.97 -8.07 -14.84
CA SER A 6 -16.49 -8.13 -13.47
C SER A 6 -15.44 -7.74 -12.43
N ILE A 7 -14.16 -7.98 -12.73
CA ILE A 7 -13.01 -7.76 -11.85
C ILE A 7 -12.41 -6.40 -12.14
N ILE A 8 -12.41 -5.52 -11.13
CA ILE A 8 -11.90 -4.15 -11.22
C ILE A 8 -11.07 -3.87 -9.97
N ILE A 9 -9.80 -3.52 -10.16
CA ILE A 9 -8.87 -3.18 -9.08
C ILE A 9 -8.47 -1.70 -9.24
N VAL A 10 -8.52 -0.96 -8.15
CA VAL A 10 -8.14 0.46 -8.11
C VAL A 10 -6.94 0.62 -7.18
N ASP A 11 -5.81 1.07 -7.72
CA ASP A 11 -4.70 1.63 -6.94
C ASP A 11 -4.96 3.13 -6.75
N PHE A 12 -5.12 3.55 -5.51
CA PHE A 12 -5.38 4.94 -5.16
C PHE A 12 -4.17 5.57 -4.45
N HIS A 13 -3.32 6.22 -5.25
CA HIS A 13 -2.12 6.90 -4.80
C HIS A 13 -2.45 8.27 -4.19
N ALA A 14 -2.47 8.37 -2.87
CA ALA A 14 -2.86 9.57 -2.15
C ALA A 14 -2.16 9.66 -0.78
N GLU A 15 -2.11 10.83 -0.17
CA GLU A 15 -1.50 11.02 1.16
C GLU A 15 -2.54 10.94 2.29
N ALA A 16 -3.65 11.66 2.15
CA ALA A 16 -4.62 11.80 3.22
C ALA A 16 -5.44 10.52 3.42
N THR A 17 -5.37 9.95 4.63
CA THR A 17 -6.15 8.77 5.01
C THR A 17 -7.65 8.98 4.85
N ALA A 18 -8.15 10.19 5.12
CA ALA A 18 -9.55 10.55 4.92
C ALA A 18 -9.99 10.45 3.45
N GLU A 19 -9.17 10.89 2.50
CA GLU A 19 -9.46 10.78 1.06
C GLU A 19 -9.47 9.32 0.61
N LYS A 20 -8.50 8.53 1.08
CA LYS A 20 -8.45 7.10 0.79
C LYS A 20 -9.66 6.36 1.33
N ARG A 21 -10.06 6.65 2.57
CA ARG A 21 -11.22 6.05 3.20
C ARG A 21 -12.51 6.43 2.49
N ALA A 22 -12.66 7.71 2.12
CA ALA A 22 -13.79 8.18 1.34
C ALA A 22 -13.85 7.50 -0.04
N MET A 23 -12.71 7.29 -0.71
CA MET A 23 -12.65 6.56 -1.97
C MET A 23 -13.09 5.09 -1.82
N GLY A 24 -12.65 4.42 -0.75
CA GLY A 24 -13.10 3.06 -0.44
C GLY A 24 -14.62 2.97 -0.31
N TRP A 25 -15.23 3.87 0.46
CA TRP A 25 -16.69 3.93 0.62
C TRP A 25 -17.42 4.33 -0.66
N PHE A 26 -16.86 5.26 -1.44
CA PHE A 26 -17.44 5.71 -2.69
C PHE A 26 -17.54 4.56 -3.71
N LEU A 27 -16.54 3.68 -3.76
CA LEU A 27 -16.50 2.56 -4.70
C LEU A 27 -16.96 1.20 -4.14
N ALA A 28 -17.41 1.16 -2.89
CA ALA A 28 -17.89 -0.06 -2.25
C ALA A 28 -19.02 -0.73 -3.08
N GLY A 29 -18.86 -2.01 -3.40
CA GLY A 29 -19.75 -2.81 -4.25
C GLY A 29 -19.62 -2.55 -5.76
N GLN A 30 -18.89 -1.50 -6.17
CA GLN A 30 -18.71 -1.14 -7.57
C GLN A 30 -17.44 -1.77 -8.18
N VAL A 31 -16.43 -2.03 -7.35
CA VAL A 31 -15.14 -2.59 -7.75
C VAL A 31 -14.74 -3.76 -6.84
N SER A 32 -13.81 -4.58 -7.29
CA SER A 32 -13.32 -5.73 -6.52
C SER A 32 -12.40 -5.29 -5.39
N ALA A 33 -11.55 -4.29 -5.62
CA ALA A 33 -10.63 -3.78 -4.61
C ALA A 33 -10.29 -2.29 -4.81
N VAL A 34 -10.07 -1.59 -3.69
CA VAL A 34 -9.48 -0.25 -3.61
C VAL A 34 -8.27 -0.32 -2.67
N LEU A 35 -7.08 -0.19 -3.24
CA LEU A 35 -5.81 -0.36 -2.54
C LEU A 35 -5.09 0.97 -2.51
N GLY A 36 -4.90 1.55 -1.33
CA GLY A 36 -4.14 2.79 -1.20
C GLY A 36 -2.63 2.56 -1.35
N THR A 37 -1.92 3.54 -1.90
CA THR A 37 -0.45 3.61 -1.95
C THR A 37 0.04 5.03 -1.61
N HIS A 38 1.35 5.28 -1.66
CA HIS A 38 2.07 6.56 -1.46
C HIS A 38 2.83 6.71 -0.14
N THR A 39 2.22 6.37 1.00
CA THR A 39 2.78 6.74 2.32
C THR A 39 3.97 5.85 2.74
N HIS A 40 4.22 4.77 2.00
CA HIS A 40 5.27 3.77 2.19
C HIS A 40 5.15 2.94 3.49
N ILE A 41 4.14 3.19 4.32
CA ILE A 41 3.87 2.46 5.56
C ILE A 41 2.60 1.64 5.40
N GLN A 42 2.73 0.31 5.45
CA GLN A 42 1.56 -0.57 5.35
C GLN A 42 0.64 -0.37 6.57
N THR A 43 -0.64 -0.16 6.32
CA THR A 43 -1.66 -0.07 7.37
C THR A 43 -2.16 -1.47 7.75
N ALA A 44 -2.85 -1.60 8.89
CA ALA A 44 -3.43 -2.86 9.37
C ALA A 44 -4.96 -2.80 9.39
N ASP A 45 -5.54 -2.13 8.39
CA ASP A 45 -6.97 -1.88 8.23
C ASP A 45 -7.54 -2.57 6.99
N GLU A 46 -6.92 -3.68 6.57
CA GLU A 46 -7.44 -4.51 5.50
C GLU A 46 -8.80 -5.08 5.87
N GLU A 47 -9.79 -4.88 5.00
CA GLU A 47 -11.14 -5.39 5.22
C GLU A 47 -11.89 -5.56 3.89
N ILE A 48 -13.04 -6.22 3.96
CA ILE A 48 -13.98 -6.31 2.84
C ILE A 48 -15.17 -5.42 3.18
N LEU A 49 -15.32 -4.34 2.41
CA LEU A 49 -16.42 -3.39 2.53
C LEU A 49 -17.75 -4.01 2.04
N PRO A 50 -18.91 -3.45 2.44
CA PRO A 50 -20.21 -3.86 1.93
C PRO A 50 -20.25 -3.94 0.40
N GLY A 51 -20.85 -5.01 -0.13
CA GLY A 51 -20.86 -5.28 -1.56
C GLY A 51 -19.60 -5.99 -2.09
N GLY A 52 -18.67 -6.38 -1.21
CA GLY A 52 -17.57 -7.28 -1.56
C GLY A 52 -16.33 -6.57 -2.11
N THR A 53 -16.07 -5.32 -1.73
CA THR A 53 -14.89 -4.58 -2.17
C THR A 53 -13.77 -4.72 -1.15
N ALA A 54 -12.62 -5.28 -1.52
CA ALA A 54 -11.42 -5.27 -0.69
C ALA A 54 -10.93 -3.84 -0.50
N TYR A 55 -10.48 -3.51 0.71
CA TYR A 55 -9.96 -2.20 1.04
C TYR A 55 -8.73 -2.30 1.93
N ILE A 56 -7.75 -1.42 1.71
CA ILE A 56 -6.66 -1.11 2.65
C ILE A 56 -6.22 0.34 2.42
N THR A 57 -5.92 1.09 3.50
CA THR A 57 -5.51 2.49 3.38
C THR A 57 -4.11 2.65 2.78
N ASP A 58 -3.16 1.77 3.07
CA ASP A 58 -1.89 1.76 2.34
C ASP A 58 -1.31 0.35 2.30
N VAL A 59 -1.00 -0.13 1.10
CA VAL A 59 -0.34 -1.41 0.88
C VAL A 59 1.10 -1.39 1.42
N GLY A 60 1.71 -0.21 1.54
CA GLY A 60 3.08 0.01 1.97
C GLY A 60 4.09 -0.04 0.83
N MET A 61 5.37 -0.06 1.20
CA MET A 61 6.51 -0.05 0.28
C MET A 61 7.15 -1.44 0.12
N CYS A 62 7.71 -1.68 -1.06
CA CYS A 62 8.74 -2.70 -1.29
C CYS A 62 10.11 -2.02 -1.41
N GLY A 63 11.02 -2.27 -0.47
CA GLY A 63 12.32 -1.59 -0.43
C GLY A 63 12.99 -1.67 0.94
N ALA A 64 13.96 -0.78 1.19
CA ALA A 64 14.73 -0.73 2.42
C ALA A 64 13.89 -0.23 3.60
N PHE A 65 13.70 -1.04 4.64
CA PHE A 65 12.96 -0.67 5.86
C PHE A 65 13.85 -0.06 6.93
N ASP A 66 15.17 -0.30 6.89
CA ASP A 66 16.11 0.42 7.74
C ASP A 66 16.43 1.81 7.16
N SER A 67 15.38 2.62 6.99
CA SER A 67 15.38 3.85 6.23
C SER A 67 14.30 4.82 6.73
N VAL A 68 14.24 6.02 6.16
CA VAL A 68 13.08 6.92 6.27
C VAL A 68 12.37 6.88 4.91
N LEU A 69 11.31 6.08 4.83
CA LEU A 69 10.46 5.90 3.65
C LEU A 69 11.26 5.53 2.37
N GLY A 70 12.30 4.71 2.52
CA GLY A 70 13.20 4.26 1.46
C GLY A 70 14.49 5.07 1.31
N MET A 71 14.65 6.16 2.05
CA MET A 71 15.81 7.06 1.98
C MET A 71 16.76 6.88 3.18
N LYS A 72 18.06 7.15 2.99
CA LYS A 72 19.06 7.07 4.07
C LYS A 72 18.68 7.95 5.26
N LYS A 73 18.68 7.34 6.46
CA LYS A 73 18.20 7.95 7.71
C LYS A 73 18.92 9.26 8.04
N ASP A 74 20.25 9.28 7.91
CA ASP A 74 21.08 10.45 8.22
C ASP A 74 20.74 11.65 7.33
N LEU A 75 20.57 11.44 6.02
CA LEU A 75 20.23 12.51 5.07
C LEU A 75 18.81 13.05 5.31
N SER A 76 17.85 12.17 5.58
CA SER A 76 16.47 12.56 5.91
C SER A 76 16.41 13.36 7.21
N LEU A 77 17.10 12.89 8.27
CA LEU A 77 17.15 13.58 9.55
C LEU A 77 17.80 14.96 9.42
N ARG A 78 18.96 15.05 8.76
CA ARG A 78 19.63 16.33 8.54
C ARG A 78 18.74 17.32 7.78
N ARG A 79 18.02 16.87 6.74
CA ARG A 79 17.11 17.74 5.98
C ARG A 79 16.02 18.34 6.87
N LEU A 80 15.45 17.53 7.76
CA LEU A 80 14.38 17.94 8.67
C LEU A 80 14.88 18.87 9.79
N ILE A 81 16.06 18.60 10.35
CA ILE A 81 16.66 19.38 11.44
C ILE A 81 17.24 20.70 10.93
N GLU A 82 18.06 20.66 9.89
CA GLU A 82 18.77 21.82 9.37
C GLU A 82 17.86 22.72 8.52
N GLN A 83 16.71 22.20 8.04
CA GLN A 83 15.75 22.90 7.18
C GLN A 83 16.37 23.48 5.89
N VAL A 84 17.45 22.88 5.40
CA VAL A 84 18.11 23.23 4.14
C VAL A 84 17.92 22.13 3.10
N PRO A 85 18.05 22.45 1.80
CA PRO A 85 18.03 21.42 0.76
C PRO A 85 19.18 20.43 0.94
N ILE A 86 18.83 19.15 1.13
CA ILE A 86 19.77 18.03 1.14
C ILE A 86 19.33 17.03 0.07
N ARG A 87 20.28 16.59 -0.75
CA ARG A 87 20.05 15.54 -1.73
C ARG A 87 19.88 14.21 -1.01
N LEU A 88 18.66 13.69 -0.98
CA LEU A 88 18.36 12.37 -0.45
C LEU A 88 18.98 11.28 -1.35
N GLN A 89 19.30 10.14 -0.72
CA GLN A 89 19.82 8.95 -1.40
C GLN A 89 19.01 7.74 -0.94
N PRO A 90 18.71 6.78 -1.84
CA PRO A 90 18.09 5.53 -1.46
C PRO A 90 18.91 4.76 -0.42
N ALA A 91 18.22 4.08 0.49
CA ALA A 91 18.81 3.06 1.35
C ALA A 91 18.75 1.68 0.67
N ASP A 92 19.63 0.77 1.08
CA ASP A 92 19.82 -0.56 0.49
C ASP A 92 19.86 -1.68 1.53
N THR A 93 19.53 -1.38 2.80
CA THR A 93 19.54 -2.32 3.92
C THR A 93 18.14 -2.69 4.41
N ASP A 94 17.98 -3.92 4.92
CA ASP A 94 16.70 -4.45 5.43
C ASP A 94 15.59 -4.39 4.38
N ILE A 95 15.81 -5.03 3.23
CA ILE A 95 14.83 -5.07 2.14
C ILE A 95 13.63 -5.92 2.57
N ARG A 96 12.43 -5.35 2.43
CA ARG A 96 11.17 -6.05 2.65
C ARG A 96 10.20 -5.77 1.50
N LEU A 97 9.28 -6.70 1.31
CA LEU A 97 8.18 -6.63 0.37
C LEU A 97 6.88 -6.52 1.17
N ASN A 98 6.13 -5.46 0.92
CA ASN A 98 4.77 -5.34 1.39
C ASN A 98 3.79 -5.50 0.22
N GLY A 99 2.66 -6.12 0.49
CA GLY A 99 1.62 -6.38 -0.51
C GLY A 99 0.32 -6.77 0.15
N VAL A 100 -0.67 -7.10 -0.68
CA VAL A 100 -1.91 -7.76 -0.25
C VAL A 100 -2.19 -8.95 -1.16
N LEU A 101 -2.63 -10.05 -0.57
CA LEU A 101 -3.19 -11.19 -1.27
C LEU A 101 -4.72 -11.07 -1.25
N ILE A 102 -5.34 -11.12 -2.42
CA ILE A 102 -6.79 -10.93 -2.57
C ILE A 102 -7.35 -12.09 -3.37
N ASP A 103 -8.36 -12.76 -2.80
CA ASP A 103 -9.14 -13.78 -3.49
C ASP A 103 -10.42 -13.15 -4.01
N ILE A 104 -10.67 -13.24 -5.31
CA ILE A 104 -11.82 -12.61 -5.98
C ILE A 104 -12.63 -13.71 -6.69
N ASP A 105 -13.94 -13.73 -6.44
CA ASP A 105 -14.87 -14.56 -7.20
C ASP A 105 -14.98 -14.00 -8.64
N THR A 106 -14.58 -14.81 -9.62
CA THR A 106 -14.52 -14.41 -11.03
C THR A 106 -15.89 -14.17 -11.65
N ILE A 107 -16.95 -14.78 -11.10
CA ILE A 107 -18.32 -14.66 -11.60
C ILE A 107 -18.93 -13.34 -11.09
N THR A 108 -18.86 -13.09 -9.79
CA THR A 108 -19.49 -11.92 -9.17
C THR A 108 -18.60 -10.68 -9.18
N GLY A 109 -17.28 -10.85 -9.30
CA GLY A 109 -16.28 -9.79 -9.14
C GLY A 109 -16.08 -9.35 -7.69
N GLN A 110 -16.68 -10.03 -6.71
CA GLN A 110 -16.58 -9.71 -5.29
C GLN A 110 -15.35 -10.37 -4.68
N THR A 111 -14.69 -9.64 -3.79
CA THR A 111 -13.59 -10.17 -2.98
C THR A 111 -14.15 -11.04 -1.87
N VAL A 112 -13.56 -12.23 -1.71
CA VAL A 112 -13.90 -13.19 -0.64
C VAL A 112 -12.89 -13.17 0.50
N LYS A 113 -11.64 -12.75 0.22
CA LYS A 113 -10.56 -12.68 1.20
C LYS A 113 -9.56 -11.59 0.84
N ILE A 114 -9.05 -10.91 1.87
CA ILE A 114 -7.88 -10.03 1.77
C ILE A 114 -6.94 -10.32 2.94
N GLU A 115 -5.64 -10.44 2.66
CA GLU A 115 -4.60 -10.64 3.66
C GLU A 115 -3.40 -9.75 3.34
N ARG A 116 -2.85 -9.08 4.35
CA ARG A 116 -1.58 -8.36 4.19
C ARG A 116 -0.41 -9.32 4.08
N LEU A 117 0.50 -8.97 3.17
CA LEU A 117 1.81 -9.59 3.05
C LEU A 117 2.87 -8.61 3.53
N ALA A 118 3.73 -9.06 4.42
CA ALA A 118 4.92 -8.34 4.88
C ALA A 118 6.07 -9.35 4.97
N ILE A 119 6.85 -9.43 3.90
CA ILE A 119 7.91 -10.42 3.72
C ILE A 119 9.25 -9.71 3.85
N LYS A 120 10.06 -10.13 4.81
CA LYS A 120 11.44 -9.69 4.91
C LYS A 120 12.31 -10.56 4.02
N GLU A 121 13.15 -9.97 3.18
CA GLU A 121 14.15 -10.73 2.44
C GLU A 121 15.06 -11.44 3.47
N PRO A 122 15.24 -12.76 3.39
CA PRO A 122 16.21 -13.46 4.22
C PRO A 122 17.58 -12.92 3.83
N GLY A 123 18.12 -12.00 4.64
CA GLY A 123 19.41 -11.39 4.35
C GLY A 123 20.48 -12.46 4.22
N ASN A 124 21.42 -12.28 3.29
CA ASN A 124 22.74 -12.86 3.46
C ASN A 124 23.25 -12.34 4.81
N ALA A 125 23.29 -13.23 5.80
CA ALA A 125 24.03 -12.97 7.02
C ALA A 125 25.46 -12.57 6.64
N PRO A 126 26.07 -11.56 7.28
CA PRO A 126 27.52 -11.51 7.31
C PRO A 126 28.08 -12.81 7.92
#